data_AF-A0A9D6RV99-F1
#
_entry.id   AF-A0A9D6RV99-F1
#
_cell.length_a   1.000
_cell.length_b   1.000
_cell.length_c   1.000
_cell.angle_alpha   90.00
_cell.angle_beta   90.00
_cell.angle_gamma   90.00
#
_symmetry.space_group_name_H-M   'P 1'
#
loop_
_entity.id
_entity.type
_entity.pdbx_description
1 polymer ?
#
loop_
_entity_poly.entity_id
_entity_poly.type
_entity_poly.pdbx_seq_one_letter_code
_entity_poly.pdbx_strand_id
1 'polypeptide(L)'
;MLTRIIIKSQPYGLSLVLVLVWVAVALGGGFQITVETPSSTDPELKGAVLVVRTFGCYQPTDAALSGTAEGLVNGRRQSMPIQLTPTSKGIYAIKQQWPAQGVWVLAITGTYRGLTSSALVELGPNGKVQAATGKGSGLPVQIVSRKLSAGEIEAALKNLASKVNQKTRASAK
;
A
#
# COMPACT_ATOMS: atom_id res chain seq x y z
N MET A 1 -12.87 15.42 -75.65
CA MET A 1 -12.32 16.69 -75.13
C MET A 1 -12.26 16.59 -73.61
N LEU A 2 -11.05 16.67 -73.06
CA LEU A 2 -10.77 16.84 -71.63
C LEU A 2 -11.45 18.12 -71.11
N THR A 3 -11.75 18.21 -69.80
CA THR A 3 -11.18 19.24 -68.90
C THR A 3 -11.98 19.39 -67.57
N ARG A 4 -11.26 19.06 -66.48
CA ARG A 4 -11.22 19.63 -65.11
C ARG A 4 -12.29 19.34 -64.05
N ILE A 5 -11.74 18.71 -63.00
CA ILE A 5 -12.08 18.70 -61.58
C ILE A 5 -12.27 20.12 -61.02
N ILE A 6 -13.33 20.34 -60.23
CA ILE A 6 -13.36 21.36 -59.17
C ILE A 6 -13.96 20.73 -57.90
N ILE A 7 -13.11 20.63 -56.88
CA ILE A 7 -13.41 20.27 -55.50
C ILE A 7 -14.09 21.49 -54.83
N LYS A 8 -15.21 21.29 -54.11
CA LYS A 8 -15.73 22.33 -53.19
C LYS A 8 -16.44 21.74 -51.96
N SER A 9 -15.64 21.62 -50.89
CA SER A 9 -15.93 21.91 -49.46
C SER A 9 -17.28 21.53 -48.83
N GLN A 10 -17.25 20.53 -47.92
CA GLN A 10 -18.17 20.34 -46.79
C GLN A 10 -17.97 21.43 -45.71
N PRO A 11 -19.01 21.80 -44.93
CA PRO A 11 -19.08 21.28 -43.55
C PRO A 11 -20.51 21.18 -42.97
N TYR A 12 -20.97 19.96 -42.66
CA TYR A 12 -22.09 19.75 -41.73
C TYR A 12 -21.60 18.90 -40.57
N GLY A 13 -20.91 19.53 -39.62
CA GLY A 13 -20.49 18.93 -38.37
C GLY A 13 -21.54 19.19 -37.28
N LEU A 14 -22.65 18.46 -37.32
CA LEU A 14 -23.58 18.38 -36.18
C LEU A 14 -23.17 17.18 -35.33
N SER A 15 -22.26 17.39 -34.39
CA SER A 15 -21.96 16.43 -33.32
C SER A 15 -22.43 16.99 -31.99
N LEU A 16 -23.57 16.50 -31.51
CA LEU A 16 -23.96 16.63 -30.12
C LEU A 16 -24.37 15.24 -29.62
N VAL A 17 -23.38 14.47 -29.17
CA VAL A 17 -23.62 13.24 -28.39
C VAL A 17 -23.24 13.55 -26.95
N LEU A 18 -24.25 13.88 -26.14
CA LEU A 18 -24.10 14.09 -24.70
C LEU A 18 -24.11 12.73 -24.00
N VAL A 19 -22.94 12.14 -23.76
CA VAL A 19 -22.82 10.91 -22.96
C VAL A 19 -22.83 11.28 -21.47
N LEU A 20 -23.98 11.08 -20.82
CA LEU A 20 -24.12 11.11 -19.36
C LEU A 20 -23.51 9.82 -18.77
N VAL A 21 -22.22 9.84 -18.44
CA VAL A 21 -21.59 8.79 -17.62
C VAL A 21 -21.97 9.03 -16.16
N TRP A 22 -22.98 8.31 -15.67
CA TRP A 22 -23.23 8.19 -14.24
C TRP A 22 -22.17 7.27 -13.64
N VAL A 23 -21.15 7.84 -13.01
CA VAL A 23 -20.27 7.07 -12.12
C VAL A 23 -21.05 6.83 -10.83
N ALA A 24 -21.68 5.66 -10.71
CA ALA A 24 -22.22 5.22 -9.43
C ALA A 24 -21.04 4.97 -8.48
N VAL A 25 -20.76 5.93 -7.59
CA VAL A 25 -19.82 5.71 -6.48
C VAL A 25 -20.54 4.82 -5.47
N ALA A 26 -20.42 3.51 -5.67
CA ALA A 26 -20.85 2.53 -4.69
C ALA A 26 -19.98 2.66 -3.43
N LEU A 27 -20.44 3.44 -2.46
CA LEU A 27 -19.96 3.42 -1.07
C LEU A 27 -20.42 2.11 -0.42
N GLY A 28 -19.90 0.98 -0.88
CA GLY A 28 -20.06 -0.30 -0.22
C GLY A 28 -19.28 -0.30 1.09
N GLY A 29 -19.97 -0.43 2.21
CA GLY A 29 -19.36 -0.65 3.52
C GLY A 29 -18.42 -1.86 3.48
N GLY A 30 -17.12 -1.60 3.43
CA GLY A 30 -16.09 -2.62 3.22
C GLY A 30 -15.40 -3.06 4.51
N PHE A 31 -14.69 -4.18 4.42
CA PHE A 31 -13.64 -4.54 5.38
C PHE A 31 -12.37 -3.79 5.01
N GLN A 32 -11.74 -3.13 5.99
CA GLN A 32 -10.51 -2.41 5.81
C GLN A 32 -9.55 -2.68 6.97
N ILE A 33 -8.25 -2.53 6.68
CA ILE A 33 -7.21 -2.50 7.70
C ILE A 33 -6.50 -1.15 7.68
N THR A 34 -6.15 -0.64 8.86
CA THR A 34 -5.18 0.45 8.99
C THR A 34 -3.88 -0.08 9.56
N VAL A 35 -2.78 0.59 9.23
CA VAL A 35 -1.48 0.37 9.84
C VAL A 35 -0.99 1.70 10.38
N GLU A 36 -0.60 1.72 11.66
CA GLU A 36 -0.20 2.92 12.37
C GLU A 36 1.02 2.64 13.28
N THR A 37 1.66 3.71 13.72
CA THR A 37 2.69 3.62 14.78
C THR A 37 2.02 3.39 16.13
N PRO A 38 2.60 2.56 17.02
CA PRO A 38 2.03 2.33 18.34
C PRO A 38 1.97 3.61 19.18
N SER A 39 0.93 3.74 20.00
CA SER A 39 0.87 4.78 21.02
C SER A 39 1.94 4.53 22.09
N SER A 40 2.63 5.57 22.51
CA SER A 40 3.63 5.49 23.59
C SER A 40 2.99 5.31 24.98
N THR A 41 1.69 5.57 25.12
CA THR A 41 0.97 5.51 26.40
C THR A 41 0.25 4.18 26.64
N ASP A 42 0.17 3.32 25.63
CA ASP A 42 -0.55 2.04 25.73
C ASP A 42 0.42 0.92 26.17
N PRO A 43 0.25 0.35 27.39
CA PRO A 43 1.14 -0.70 27.88
C PRO A 43 1.05 -2.00 27.08
N GLU A 44 -0.08 -2.30 26.42
CA GLU A 44 -0.25 -3.52 25.61
C GLU A 44 0.54 -3.45 24.30
N LEU A 45 0.89 -2.25 23.85
CA LEU A 45 1.67 -1.99 22.63
C LEU A 45 3.17 -1.90 22.90
N LYS A 46 3.63 -2.20 24.11
CA LYS A 46 5.06 -2.07 24.48
C LYS A 46 5.95 -2.93 23.58
N GLY A 47 6.91 -2.26 22.93
CA GLY A 47 7.88 -2.90 22.03
C GLY A 47 7.32 -3.25 20.64
N ALA A 48 6.06 -2.94 20.36
CA ALA A 48 5.56 -2.93 18.99
C ALA A 48 6.29 -1.86 18.18
N VAL A 49 6.44 -2.10 16.88
CA VAL A 49 6.90 -1.10 15.91
C VAL A 49 5.77 -0.65 14.99
N LEU A 50 4.72 -1.46 14.86
CA LEU A 50 3.49 -1.17 14.13
C LEU A 50 2.29 -1.75 14.85
N VAL A 51 1.14 -1.14 14.61
CA VAL A 51 -0.18 -1.63 15.01
C VAL A 51 -1.05 -1.75 13.78
N VAL A 52 -1.77 -2.86 13.67
CA VAL A 52 -2.77 -3.09 12.63
C VAL A 52 -4.15 -3.07 13.28
N ARG A 53 -5.07 -2.28 12.73
CA ARG A 53 -6.48 -2.30 13.17
C ARG A 53 -7.39 -2.74 12.05
N THR A 54 -8.37 -3.55 12.40
CA THR A 54 -9.44 -3.97 11.49
C THR A 54 -10.66 -3.09 11.73
N PHE A 55 -11.23 -2.53 10.67
CA PHE A 55 -12.43 -1.68 10.77
C PHE A 55 -13.36 -1.90 9.57
N GLY A 56 -14.64 -1.57 9.77
CA GLY A 56 -15.70 -1.75 8.78
C GLY A 56 -17.08 -1.66 9.43
N CYS A 57 -18.14 -1.64 8.62
CA CYS A 57 -19.51 -1.43 9.09
C CYS A 57 -19.99 -2.45 10.14
N TYR A 58 -19.40 -3.66 10.16
CA TYR A 58 -19.74 -4.72 11.11
C TYR A 58 -18.67 -4.94 12.19
N GLN A 59 -17.76 -3.97 12.39
CA GLN A 59 -16.68 -4.04 13.39
C GLN A 59 -15.95 -5.41 13.36
N PRO A 60 -15.14 -5.66 12.32
CA PRO A 60 -14.59 -6.98 11.96
C PRO A 60 -13.46 -7.43 12.90
N THR A 61 -13.75 -7.50 14.20
CA THR A 61 -12.77 -7.82 15.26
C THR A 61 -12.29 -9.26 15.26
N ASP A 62 -12.99 -10.13 14.54
CA ASP A 62 -12.72 -11.53 14.26
C ASP A 62 -12.11 -11.75 12.86
N ALA A 63 -11.68 -10.69 12.17
CA ALA A 63 -10.99 -10.82 10.90
C ALA A 63 -9.68 -11.61 11.04
N ALA A 64 -9.41 -12.47 10.07
CA ALA A 64 -8.15 -13.18 10.01
C ALA A 64 -7.08 -12.28 9.40
N LEU A 65 -5.98 -12.05 10.13
CA LEU A 65 -4.82 -11.32 9.63
C LEU A 65 -3.63 -12.24 9.40
N SER A 66 -2.86 -11.92 8.37
CA SER A 66 -1.58 -12.54 8.06
C SER A 66 -0.62 -11.48 7.53
N GLY A 67 0.67 -11.76 7.54
CA GLY A 67 1.62 -10.89 6.88
C GLY A 67 2.98 -11.53 6.62
N THR A 68 3.71 -10.92 5.70
CA THR A 68 5.11 -11.25 5.42
C THR A 68 5.97 -9.99 5.43
N ALA A 69 7.22 -10.14 5.85
CA ALA A 69 8.28 -9.20 5.57
C ALA A 69 9.02 -9.68 4.32
N GLU A 70 9.02 -8.83 3.30
CA GLU A 70 9.65 -9.08 2.00
C GLU A 70 10.85 -8.15 1.88
N GLY A 71 12.00 -8.67 1.49
CA GLY A 71 13.23 -7.90 1.51
C GLY A 71 14.22 -8.24 0.42
N LEU A 72 15.17 -7.33 0.23
CA LEU A 72 16.36 -7.53 -0.56
C LEU A 72 17.59 -7.39 0.35
N VAL A 73 18.27 -8.50 0.60
CA VAL A 73 19.49 -8.55 1.41
C VAL A 73 20.64 -8.95 0.51
N ASN A 74 21.63 -8.06 0.37
CA ASN A 74 22.76 -8.24 -0.56
C ASN A 74 22.30 -8.59 -1.99
N GLY A 75 21.22 -7.94 -2.46
CA GLY A 75 20.64 -8.16 -3.78
C GLY A 75 19.81 -9.46 -3.92
N ARG A 76 19.72 -10.29 -2.87
CA ARG A 76 18.92 -11.52 -2.87
C ARG A 76 17.57 -11.30 -2.22
N ARG A 77 16.51 -11.85 -2.83
CA ARG A 77 15.17 -11.77 -2.26
C ARG A 77 15.04 -12.66 -1.04
N GLN A 78 14.45 -12.11 0.01
CA GLN A 78 14.07 -12.80 1.23
C GLN A 78 12.60 -12.57 1.52
N SER A 79 11.93 -13.59 2.03
CA SER A 79 10.54 -13.52 2.49
C SER A 79 10.47 -14.27 3.82
N MET A 80 9.80 -13.69 4.80
CA MET A 80 9.57 -14.31 6.10
C MET A 80 8.18 -13.97 6.61
N PRO A 81 7.45 -14.93 7.21
CA PRO A 81 6.19 -14.62 7.88
C PRO A 81 6.48 -13.69 9.06
N ILE A 82 5.57 -12.76 9.33
CA ILE A 82 5.62 -11.93 10.53
C ILE A 82 4.52 -12.34 11.49
N GLN A 83 4.85 -12.39 12.77
CA GLN A 83 3.85 -12.61 13.81
C GLN A 83 3.07 -11.32 14.06
N LEU A 84 1.74 -11.43 13.97
CA LEU A 84 0.80 -10.43 14.46
C LEU A 84 0.27 -10.91 15.81
N THR A 85 0.47 -10.11 16.86
CA THR A 85 0.05 -10.46 18.23
C THR A 85 -1.24 -9.70 18.54
N PRO A 86 -2.38 -10.37 18.79
CA PRO A 86 -3.59 -9.69 19.21
C PRO A 86 -3.35 -9.01 20.55
N THR A 87 -3.81 -7.77 20.69
CA THR A 87 -3.70 -6.97 21.92
C THR A 87 -5.08 -6.72 22.51
N SER A 88 -5.99 -6.27 21.66
CA SER A 88 -7.43 -6.23 21.93
C SER A 88 -8.22 -6.57 20.67
N LYS A 89 -9.55 -6.55 20.77
CA LYS A 89 -10.46 -6.94 19.68
C LYS A 89 -10.18 -6.12 18.42
N GLY A 90 -9.75 -6.79 17.34
CA GLY A 90 -9.44 -6.15 16.07
C GLY A 90 -8.16 -5.31 16.06
N ILE A 91 -7.29 -5.42 17.07
CA ILE A 91 -6.02 -4.69 17.18
C ILE A 91 -4.85 -5.66 17.36
N TYR A 92 -3.85 -5.53 16.50
CA TYR A 92 -2.71 -6.43 16.44
C TYR A 92 -1.40 -5.66 16.46
N ALA A 93 -0.53 -6.02 17.39
CA ALA A 93 0.83 -5.49 17.48
C ALA A 93 1.79 -6.31 16.62
N ILE A 94 2.68 -5.62 15.91
CA ILE A 94 3.80 -6.21 15.19
C ILE A 94 5.08 -5.69 15.82
N LYS A 95 5.93 -6.61 16.29
CA LYS A 95 7.30 -6.31 16.72
C LYS A 95 8.25 -6.45 15.53
N GLN A 96 9.41 -5.78 15.58
CA GLN A 96 10.44 -5.96 14.55
C GLN A 96 10.96 -7.39 14.59
N GLN A 97 10.80 -8.09 13.47
CA GLN A 97 11.16 -9.52 13.31
C GLN A 97 12.06 -9.75 12.10
N TRP A 98 12.22 -8.74 11.25
CA TRP A 98 13.10 -8.76 10.08
C TRP A 98 14.48 -8.17 10.43
N PRO A 99 15.55 -8.62 9.73
CA PRO A 99 16.88 -8.05 9.88
C PRO A 99 16.93 -6.55 9.61
N ALA A 100 17.83 -5.85 10.32
CA ALA A 100 18.16 -4.48 9.98
C ALA A 100 18.87 -4.38 8.62
N GLN A 101 19.61 -5.40 8.22
CA GLN A 101 20.29 -5.43 6.93
C GLN A 101 19.30 -5.54 5.77
N GLY A 102 19.53 -4.77 4.71
CA GLY A 102 18.74 -4.80 3.48
C GLY A 102 17.64 -3.75 3.44
N VAL A 103 16.84 -3.81 2.38
CA VAL A 103 15.60 -3.03 2.25
C VAL A 103 14.41 -3.96 2.41
N TRP A 104 13.36 -3.47 3.06
CA TRP A 104 12.22 -4.29 3.48
C TRP A 104 10.90 -3.58 3.23
N VAL A 105 9.89 -4.36 2.88
CA VAL A 105 8.47 -3.98 2.91
C VAL A 105 7.71 -4.99 3.74
N LEU A 106 6.62 -4.57 4.36
CA LEU A 106 5.68 -5.48 5.02
C LEU A 106 4.42 -5.58 4.18
N ALA A 107 4.02 -6.80 3.82
CA ALA A 107 2.75 -7.09 3.17
C ALA A 107 1.82 -7.72 4.20
N ILE A 108 0.77 -7.00 4.60
CA ILE A 108 -0.21 -7.45 5.59
C ILE A 108 -1.54 -7.64 4.87
N THR A 109 -2.22 -8.75 5.11
CA THR A 109 -3.52 -9.06 4.50
C THR A 109 -4.51 -9.45 5.58
N GLY A 110 -5.66 -8.80 5.58
CA GLY A 110 -6.82 -9.18 6.35
C GLY A 110 -7.92 -9.76 5.48
N THR A 111 -8.65 -10.72 6.03
CA THR A 111 -9.87 -11.26 5.42
C THR A 111 -11.01 -11.30 6.43
N TYR A 112 -12.21 -10.94 5.97
CA TYR A 112 -13.41 -10.98 6.78
C TYR A 112 -14.63 -11.24 5.90
N ARG A 113 -15.35 -12.35 6.14
CA ARG A 113 -16.57 -12.72 5.40
C ARG A 113 -16.44 -12.63 3.87
N GLY A 114 -15.31 -13.12 3.33
CA GLY A 114 -15.01 -13.08 1.90
C GLY A 114 -14.47 -11.75 1.37
N LEU A 115 -14.49 -10.68 2.17
CA LEU A 115 -13.82 -9.42 1.86
C LEU A 115 -12.35 -9.50 2.21
N THR A 116 -11.52 -8.77 1.46
CA THR A 116 -10.07 -8.70 1.67
C THR A 116 -9.60 -7.26 1.68
N SER A 117 -8.70 -6.91 2.59
CA SER A 117 -7.98 -5.64 2.59
C SER A 117 -6.51 -5.90 2.92
N SER A 118 -5.61 -5.28 2.17
CA SER A 118 -4.17 -5.45 2.34
C SER A 118 -3.46 -4.12 2.50
N ALA A 119 -2.36 -4.14 3.24
CA ALA A 119 -1.49 -3.01 3.47
C ALA A 119 -0.06 -3.37 3.04
N LEU A 120 0.55 -2.52 2.23
CA LEU A 120 1.97 -2.58 1.90
C LEU A 120 2.68 -1.43 2.60
N VAL A 121 3.58 -1.75 3.54
CA VAL A 121 4.31 -0.77 4.35
C VAL A 121 5.75 -0.71 3.86
N GLU A 122 6.18 0.45 3.37
CA GLU A 122 7.58 0.68 3.04
C GLU A 122 8.38 0.93 4.34
N LEU A 123 9.46 0.19 4.56
CA LEU A 123 10.35 0.44 5.69
C LEU A 123 11.50 1.36 5.29
N GLY A 124 11.94 2.18 6.24
CA GLY A 124 13.11 3.03 6.10
C GLY A 124 14.43 2.27 6.19
N PRO A 125 15.56 3.00 6.15
CA PRO A 125 16.88 2.42 6.32
C PRO A 125 16.97 1.59 7.60
N ASN A 126 17.76 0.54 7.53
CA ASN A 126 17.95 -0.41 8.62
C ASN A 126 16.66 -1.12 9.08
N GLY A 127 15.67 -1.25 8.17
CA GLY A 127 14.38 -1.87 8.46
C GLY A 127 13.52 -1.10 9.47
N LYS A 128 13.79 0.19 9.68
CA LYS A 128 13.04 0.99 10.65
C LYS A 128 11.73 1.48 10.07
N VAL A 129 10.67 1.42 10.86
CA VAL A 129 9.41 2.09 10.54
C VAL A 129 9.64 3.60 10.55
N GLN A 130 9.28 4.28 9.46
CA GLN A 130 9.36 5.74 9.38
C GLN A 130 7.96 6.33 9.45
N ALA A 131 7.73 7.21 10.41
CA ALA A 131 6.71 8.24 10.22
C ALA A 131 7.20 9.15 9.07
N ALA A 132 6.37 9.39 8.06
CA ALA A 132 6.74 10.27 6.97
C ALA A 132 7.08 11.65 7.54
N THR A 133 8.32 12.07 7.33
CA THR A 133 8.76 13.44 7.59
C THR A 133 8.41 14.30 6.38
N GLY A 134 7.31 15.04 6.46
CA GLY A 134 6.81 15.96 5.43
C GLY A 134 5.37 16.44 5.70
N LYS A 135 4.84 17.38 4.90
CA LYS A 135 3.42 17.77 4.93
C LYS A 135 2.58 16.58 4.45
N GLY A 136 2.25 15.69 5.39
CA GLY A 136 1.66 14.38 5.15
C GLY A 136 2.08 13.45 6.27
N SER A 137 1.65 13.76 7.49
CA SER A 137 1.90 12.96 8.69
C SER A 137 1.24 11.58 8.56
N GLY A 138 2.01 10.57 8.19
CA GLY A 138 1.53 9.19 8.07
C GLY A 138 2.67 8.21 7.80
N LEU A 139 2.45 6.92 8.05
CA LEU A 139 3.36 5.88 7.57
C LEU A 139 3.30 5.82 6.03
N PRO A 140 4.39 5.47 5.33
CA PRO A 140 4.36 5.19 3.89
C PRO A 140 3.67 3.84 3.64
N VAL A 141 2.34 3.85 3.79
CA VAL A 141 1.49 2.66 3.66
C VAL A 141 0.55 2.82 2.47
N GLN A 142 0.49 1.78 1.64
CA GLN A 142 -0.51 1.65 0.58
C GLN A 142 -1.57 0.64 1.03
N ILE A 143 -2.83 1.06 1.10
CA ILE A 143 -3.97 0.19 1.41
C ILE A 143 -4.74 -0.13 0.13
N VAL A 144 -5.12 -1.40 -0.05
CA VAL A 144 -5.92 -1.88 -1.19
C VAL A 144 -7.00 -2.86 -0.74
N SER A 145 -8.19 -2.78 -1.32
CA SER A 145 -9.33 -3.67 -1.01
C SER A 145 -9.25 -5.03 -1.74
N ARG A 146 -8.04 -5.59 -1.86
CA ARG A 146 -7.75 -6.89 -2.49
C ARG A 146 -6.44 -7.45 -1.96
N LYS A 147 -6.06 -8.65 -2.37
CA LYS A 147 -4.71 -9.17 -2.12
C LYS A 147 -3.66 -8.34 -2.87
N LEU A 148 -2.51 -8.15 -2.23
CA LEU A 148 -1.31 -7.63 -2.90
C LEU A 148 -0.77 -8.67 -3.87
N SER A 149 -0.42 -8.23 -5.08
CA SER A 149 0.23 -9.07 -6.07
C SER A 149 1.75 -9.12 -5.83
N ALA A 150 2.39 -10.19 -6.29
CA ALA A 150 3.85 -10.32 -6.23
C ALA A 150 4.57 -9.17 -6.96
N GLY A 151 4.00 -8.69 -8.07
CA GLY A 151 4.55 -7.58 -8.86
C GLY A 151 4.50 -6.24 -8.12
N GLU A 152 3.45 -5.98 -7.34
CA GLU A 152 3.37 -4.76 -6.49
C GLU A 152 4.43 -4.77 -5.39
N ILE A 153 4.61 -5.91 -4.72
CA ILE A 153 5.66 -6.11 -3.71
C ILE A 153 7.05 -5.91 -4.33
N GLU A 154 7.30 -6.52 -5.50
CA GLU A 154 8.58 -6.40 -6.19
C GLU A 154 8.87 -4.96 -6.65
N ALA A 155 7.86 -4.27 -7.17
CA ALA A 155 7.97 -2.87 -7.56
C ALA A 155 8.32 -1.98 -6.36
N ALA A 156 7.66 -2.18 -5.22
CA ALA A 156 7.98 -1.42 -4.00
C ALA A 156 9.41 -1.68 -3.51
N LEU A 157 9.87 -2.94 -3.53
CA LEU A 157 11.26 -3.29 -3.18
C LEU A 157 12.28 -2.62 -4.10
N LYS A 158 12.06 -2.64 -5.42
CA LYS A 158 12.95 -1.99 -6.39
C LYS A 158 12.99 -0.47 -6.22
N ASN A 159 11.83 0.13 -5.97
CA ASN A 159 11.72 1.57 -5.70
C ASN A 159 12.48 1.94 -4.42
N LEU A 160 12.31 1.18 -3.34
CA LEU A 160 13.03 1.41 -2.09
C LEU A 160 14.54 1.26 -2.23
N ALA A 161 15.01 0.19 -2.89
CA ALA A 161 16.44 0.02 -3.16
C ALA A 161 17.02 1.20 -3.95
N SER A 162 16.28 1.70 -4.94
CA SER A 162 16.67 2.86 -5.73
C SER A 162 16.73 4.15 -4.90
N LYS A 163 15.73 4.41 -4.05
CA LYS A 163 15.70 5.56 -3.12
C LYS A 163 16.89 5.53 -2.16
N VAL A 164 17.22 4.36 -1.60
CA VAL A 164 18.37 4.19 -0.69
C VAL A 164 19.68 4.48 -1.42
N ASN A 165 19.88 3.92 -2.62
CA ASN A 165 21.08 4.15 -3.41
C ASN A 165 21.27 5.63 -3.80
N GLN A 166 20.19 6.33 -4.15
CA GLN A 166 20.22 7.76 -4.45
C GLN A 166 20.60 8.59 -3.22
N LYS A 167 20.01 8.29 -2.05
CA LYS A 167 20.32 8.97 -0.79
C LYS A 167 21.79 8.80 -0.39
N THR A 168 22.33 7.58 -0.52
CA THR A 168 23.75 7.31 -0.22
C THR A 168 24.69 8.12 -1.11
N ARG A 169 24.40 8.25 -2.41
CA ARG A 169 25.20 9.06 -3.35
C ARG A 169 25.15 10.56 -3.01
N ALA A 170 24.00 11.06 -2.59
CA ALA A 170 23.85 12.47 -2.24
C ALA A 170 24.60 12.86 -0.95
N SER A 171 24.78 11.94 0.00
CA SER A 171 25.51 12.20 1.25
C SER A 171 27.04 12.12 1.12
N ALA A 172 27.56 11.60 0.00
CA ALA A 172 28.99 11.44 -0.24
C ALA A 172 29.62 12.63 -1.00
N LYS A 173 28.85 13.68 -1.24
CA LYS A 173 29.25 14.90 -1.95
C LYS A 173 29.15 16.09 -1.01
#